data_AF-A0A260R078-F1
#
_entry.id   AF-A0A260R078-F1
#
_cell.length_a   1.000
_cell.length_b   1.000
_cell.length_c   1.000
_cell.angle_alpha   90.00
_cell.angle_beta   90.00
_cell.angle_gamma   90.00
#
_symmetry.space_group_name_H-M   'P 1'
#
loop_
_entity.id
_entity.type
_entity.pdbx_description
1 polymer ?
#
loop_
_entity_poly.entity_id
_entity_poly.type
_entity_poly.pdbx_seq_one_letter_code
_entity_poly.pdbx_strand_id
1 'polypeptide(L)'
;MSSHSVRPEDVLPDGAERASFDGLEIRKGTVAAFVANARALDDAEPGTEAHRELLATLEDLAPQLAAIGLFEVFEPRNPQIAQLVEAAIRRS
;
A
#
# COMPACT_ATOMS: atom_id res chain seq x y z
N MET A 1 -12.48 -22.01 -13.46
CA MET A 1 -11.24 -21.33 -13.01
C MET A 1 -10.40 -22.37 -12.33
N SER A 2 -9.25 -22.73 -12.90
CA SER A 2 -8.37 -23.74 -12.29
C SER A 2 -7.88 -23.19 -10.96
N SER A 3 -8.31 -23.81 -9.86
CA SER A 3 -7.90 -23.46 -8.51
C SER A 3 -6.48 -23.98 -8.31
N HIS A 4 -5.50 -23.15 -8.70
CA HIS A 4 -4.13 -23.31 -8.28
C HIS A 4 -3.82 -22.23 -7.25
N SER A 5 -3.08 -22.59 -6.20
CA SER A 5 -2.57 -21.63 -5.24
C SER A 5 -1.65 -20.63 -5.95
N VAL A 6 -1.87 -19.34 -5.76
CA VAL A 6 -0.96 -18.28 -6.20
C VAL A 6 0.24 -18.26 -5.25
N ARG A 7 1.45 -18.35 -5.79
CA ARG A 7 2.69 -18.23 -5.02
C ARG A 7 3.27 -16.81 -5.15
N PRO A 8 4.14 -16.37 -4.24
CA PRO A 8 4.75 -15.04 -4.32
C PRO A 8 5.42 -14.77 -5.67
N GLU A 9 6.16 -15.74 -6.20
CA GLU A 9 6.86 -15.64 -7.49
C GLU A 9 5.92 -15.58 -8.70
N ASP A 10 4.66 -16.00 -8.55
CA ASP A 10 3.64 -15.88 -9.59
C ASP A 10 3.06 -14.44 -9.64
N VAL A 11 3.20 -13.68 -8.54
CA VAL A 11 2.78 -12.26 -8.44
C VAL A 11 3.92 -11.32 -8.82
N LEU A 12 5.11 -11.57 -8.28
CA LEU A 12 6.33 -10.83 -8.60
C LEU A 12 7.48 -11.83 -8.78
N PRO A 13 7.95 -12.06 -10.02
CA PRO A 13 8.99 -13.03 -10.29
C PRO A 13 10.27 -12.80 -9.49
N ASP A 14 10.99 -13.89 -9.18
CA ASP A 14 12.29 -13.80 -8.54
C ASP A 14 13.28 -12.97 -9.39
N GLY A 15 14.04 -12.11 -8.72
CA GLY A 15 14.95 -11.16 -9.37
C GLY A 15 14.28 -9.92 -9.95
N ALA A 16 12.94 -9.82 -9.97
CA ALA A 16 12.24 -8.61 -10.37
C ALA A 16 12.04 -7.67 -9.17
N GLU A 17 12.38 -6.39 -9.37
CA GLU A 17 12.16 -5.32 -8.38
C GLU A 17 10.83 -4.59 -8.57
N ARG A 18 10.15 -4.83 -9.70
CA ARG A 18 8.86 -4.24 -10.05
C ARG A 18 7.98 -5.20 -10.83
N ALA A 19 6.67 -5.00 -10.72
CA ALA A 19 5.66 -5.60 -11.59
C ALA A 19 4.54 -4.59 -11.87
N SER A 20 3.84 -4.79 -13.00
CA SER A 20 2.72 -3.95 -13.39
C SER A 20 1.39 -4.60 -12.98
N PHE A 21 0.54 -3.83 -12.28
CA PHE A 21 -0.82 -4.21 -11.93
C PHE A 21 -1.76 -3.10 -12.41
N ASP A 22 -2.70 -3.43 -13.29
CA ASP A 22 -3.61 -2.46 -13.92
C ASP A 22 -2.90 -1.23 -14.52
N GLY A 23 -1.71 -1.44 -15.09
CA GLY A 23 -0.90 -0.36 -15.68
C GLY A 23 -0.09 0.46 -14.68
N LEU A 24 -0.21 0.20 -13.38
CA LEU A 24 0.61 0.80 -12.33
C LEU A 24 1.85 -0.05 -12.06
N GLU A 25 3.02 0.57 -12.14
CA GLU A 25 4.29 -0.04 -11.75
C GLU A 25 4.43 -0.07 -10.23
N ILE A 26 4.47 -1.26 -9.65
CA ILE A 26 4.57 -1.48 -8.20
C ILE A 26 5.94 -2.06 -7.87
N ARG A 27 6.59 -1.51 -6.84
CA ARG A 27 7.90 -1.98 -6.37
C ARG A 27 7.81 -3.13 -5.38
N LYS A 28 8.80 -4.02 -5.46
CA LYS A 28 9.09 -4.98 -4.39
C LYS A 28 9.33 -4.19 -3.10
N GLY A 29 8.51 -4.44 -2.09
CA GLY A 29 8.57 -3.74 -0.81
C GLY A 29 7.56 -2.61 -0.62
N THR A 30 6.71 -2.26 -1.61
CA THR A 30 5.62 -1.27 -1.44
C THR A 30 4.74 -1.61 -0.22
N VAL A 31 4.34 -2.89 -0.06
CA VAL A 31 3.54 -3.33 1.10
C VAL A 31 4.30 -3.14 2.41
N ALA A 32 5.58 -3.53 2.47
CA ALA A 32 6.39 -3.40 3.67
C ALA A 32 6.63 -1.92 4.05
N ALA A 33 6.89 -1.07 3.05
CA ALA A 33 7.05 0.36 3.24
C ALA A 33 5.75 1.00 3.77
N PHE A 34 4.59 0.63 3.23
CA PHE A 34 3.30 1.13 3.73
C PHE A 34 3.10 0.75 5.20
N VAL A 35 3.33 -0.51 5.58
CA VAL A 35 3.22 -0.96 6.97
C VAL A 35 4.20 -0.22 7.89
N ALA A 36 5.42 0.02 7.45
CA ALA A 36 6.42 0.75 8.24
C ALA A 36 6.01 2.22 8.47
N ASN A 37 5.58 2.92 7.41
CA ASN A 37 5.12 4.31 7.53
C ASN A 37 3.82 4.41 8.34
N ALA A 38 2.91 3.46 8.20
CA ALA A 38 1.67 3.41 8.98
C ALA A 38 1.96 3.30 10.48
N ARG A 39 2.89 2.43 10.88
CA ARG A 39 3.32 2.31 12.27
C ARG A 39 4.05 3.55 12.76
N ALA A 40 4.94 4.12 11.95
CA ALA A 40 5.63 5.35 12.32
C ALA A 40 4.66 6.54 12.49
N LEU A 41 3.57 6.56 11.72
CA LEU A 41 2.53 7.59 11.86
C LEU A 41 1.80 7.51 13.20
N ASP A 42 1.55 6.30 13.72
CA ASP A 42 0.93 6.11 15.04
C ASP A 42 1.75 6.74 16.19
N ASP A 43 3.09 6.79 16.02
CA ASP A 43 4.03 7.34 17.00
C ASP A 43 4.38 8.82 16.71
N ALA A 44 3.99 9.37 15.56
CA ALA A 44 4.38 10.70 15.13
C ALA A 44 3.49 11.78 15.75
N GLU A 45 4.09 12.85 16.27
CA GLU A 45 3.34 13.99 16.79
C GLU A 45 2.61 14.73 15.66
N PRO A 46 1.27 14.90 15.74
CA PRO A 46 0.50 15.54 14.69
C PRO A 46 0.98 16.95 14.36
N GLY A 47 1.08 17.26 13.06
CA GLY A 47 1.47 18.58 12.55
C GLY A 47 2.97 18.80 12.40
N THR A 48 3.81 17.91 12.95
CA THR A 48 5.26 17.92 12.69
C THR A 48 5.59 17.65 11.21
N GLU A 49 6.79 18.00 10.77
CA GLU A 49 7.26 17.68 9.42
C GLU A 49 7.26 16.17 9.18
N ALA A 50 7.77 15.39 10.14
CA ALA A 50 7.77 13.93 10.07
C ALA A 50 6.37 13.34 9.89
N HIS A 51 5.37 13.83 10.65
CA HIS A 51 3.99 13.41 10.46
C HIS A 51 3.46 13.73 9.05
N ARG A 52 3.80 14.90 8.50
CA ARG A 52 3.40 15.27 7.12
C ARG A 52 4.10 14.42 6.06
N GLU A 53 5.38 14.14 6.20
CA GLU A 53 6.14 13.27 5.30
C GLU A 53 5.61 11.84 5.28
N LEU A 54 5.27 11.30 6.46
CA LEU A 54 4.66 9.97 6.59
C LEU A 54 3.29 9.91 5.89
N LEU A 55 2.46 10.94 6.04
CA LEU A 55 1.18 11.00 5.33
C LEU A 55 1.34 11.07 3.83
N ALA A 56 2.20 11.95 3.33
CA ALA A 56 2.46 12.08 1.90
C ALA A 56 2.95 10.74 1.31
N THR A 57 3.82 10.04 2.04
CA THR A 57 4.29 8.71 1.64
C THR A 57 3.14 7.69 1.61
N LEU A 58 2.27 7.68 2.60
CA LEU A 58 1.10 6.79 2.62
C LEU A 58 0.13 7.11 1.48
N GLU A 59 -0.07 8.40 1.16
CA GLU A 59 -0.92 8.87 0.06
C GLU A 59 -0.40 8.37 -1.30
N ASP A 60 0.91 8.38 -1.50
CA ASP A 60 1.56 7.90 -2.73
C ASP A 60 1.51 6.36 -2.87
N LEU A 61 1.57 5.64 -1.75
CA LEU A 61 1.58 4.18 -1.75
C LEU A 61 0.17 3.57 -1.82
N ALA A 62 -0.85 4.25 -1.29
CA ALA A 62 -2.21 3.69 -1.19
C ALA A 62 -2.83 3.26 -2.54
N PRO A 63 -2.72 4.02 -3.65
CA PRO A 63 -3.26 3.60 -4.95
C PRO A 63 -2.61 2.30 -5.46
N GLN A 64 -1.31 2.09 -5.21
CA GLN A 64 -0.62 0.86 -5.61
C GLN A 64 -1.16 -0.35 -4.83
N LEU A 65 -1.46 -0.17 -3.55
CA LEU A 65 -2.02 -1.23 -2.71
C LEU A 65 -3.49 -1.53 -3.05
N ALA A 66 -4.24 -0.51 -3.48
CA ALA A 66 -5.57 -0.70 -4.03
C ALA A 66 -5.54 -1.53 -5.32
N ALA A 67 -4.58 -1.25 -6.23
CA ALA A 67 -4.43 -1.97 -7.50
C ALA A 67 -4.09 -3.47 -7.36
N ILE A 68 -3.52 -3.89 -6.23
CA ILE A 68 -3.29 -5.32 -5.93
C ILE A 68 -4.39 -5.94 -5.07
N GLY A 69 -5.49 -5.22 -4.84
CA GLY A 69 -6.64 -5.70 -4.06
C GLY A 69 -6.37 -5.82 -2.55
N LEU A 70 -5.32 -5.19 -2.01
CA LEU A 70 -4.99 -5.35 -0.58
C LEU A 70 -6.16 -4.93 0.31
N PHE A 71 -6.82 -3.82 -0.05
CA PHE A 71 -7.90 -3.23 0.74
C PHE A 71 -9.27 -3.89 0.53
N GLU A 72 -9.35 -4.90 -0.35
CA GLU A 72 -10.52 -5.78 -0.45
C GLU A 72 -10.49 -6.88 0.64
N VAL A 73 -9.31 -7.11 1.23
CA VAL A 73 -9.07 -8.17 2.23
C VAL A 73 -8.74 -7.58 3.61
N PHE A 74 -8.08 -6.43 3.66
CA PHE A 74 -7.62 -5.80 4.89
C PHE A 74 -8.08 -4.34 5.01
N GLU A 75 -8.46 -3.93 6.22
CA GLU A 75 -8.76 -2.54 6.55
C GLU A 75 -7.68 -1.93 7.46
N PRO A 76 -7.26 -0.67 7.24
CA PRO A 76 -6.39 0.04 8.17
C PRO A 76 -7.08 0.26 9.52
N ARG A 77 -6.36 -0.01 10.62
CA ARG A 77 -6.88 0.24 11.99
C ARG A 77 -6.82 1.71 12.40
N ASN A 78 -5.83 2.45 11.90
CA ASN A 78 -5.71 3.88 12.17
C ASN A 78 -6.76 4.64 11.33
N PRO A 79 -7.66 5.43 11.94
CA PRO A 79 -8.72 6.13 11.22
C PRO A 79 -8.24 7.13 10.16
N GLN A 80 -7.09 7.77 10.37
CA GLN A 80 -6.51 8.71 9.43
C GLN A 80 -6.01 7.98 8.18
N ILE A 81 -5.40 6.80 8.35
CA ILE A 81 -4.99 5.94 7.24
C ILE A 81 -6.21 5.36 6.52
N ALA A 82 -7.27 5.00 7.25
CA ALA A 82 -8.51 4.51 6.65
C ALA A 82 -9.15 5.56 5.71
N GLN A 83 -9.23 6.83 6.13
CA GLN A 83 -9.73 7.92 5.29
C GLN A 83 -8.88 8.14 4.03
N LEU A 84 -7.56 8.08 4.18
CA LEU A 84 -6.62 8.20 3.08
C LEU A 84 -6.82 7.07 2.05
N VAL A 85 -6.95 5.83 2.52
CA VAL A 85 -7.19 4.66 1.66
C VAL A 85 -8.54 4.76 0.95
N GLU A 86 -9.59 5.18 1.64
CA GLU A 86 -10.90 5.40 1.02
C GLU A 86 -10.84 6.46 -0.09
N ALA A 87 -10.04 7.51 0.10
CA ALA A 87 -9.81 8.51 -0.93
C ALA A 87 -9.04 7.93 -2.13
N ALA A 88 -8.06 7.03 -1.92
CA ALA A 88 -7.33 6.36 -2.99
C ALA A 88 -8.22 5.42 -3.80
N ILE A 89 -9.03 4.59 -3.13
CA ILE A 89 -9.94 3.63 -3.80
C ILE A 89 -10.95 4.37 -4.69
N ARG A 90 -11.53 5.50 -4.24
CA ARG A 90 -12.49 6.27 -5.05
C ARG A 90 -11.92 6.89 -6.32
N ARG A 91 -10.60 6.97 -6.45
CA ARG A 91 -9.90 7.54 -7.62
C ARG A 91 -9.46 6.46 -8.62
N SER A 92 -9.56 5.19 -8.24
CA SER A 92 -9.12 4.02 -9.00
C SER A 92 -10.30 3.46 -9.79
#